data_AF-A0A752N3S5-F1
#
_entry.id   AF-A0A752N3S5-F1
#
_cell.length_a   1.000
_cell.length_b   1.000
_cell.length_c   1.000
_cell.angle_alpha   90.00
_cell.angle_beta   90.00
_cell.angle_gamma   90.00
#
_symmetry.space_group_name_H-M   'P 1'
#
loop_
_entity.id
_entity.type
_entity.pdbx_description
1 polymer ?
#
loop_
_entity_poly.entity_id
_entity_poly.type
_entity_poly.pdbx_seq_one_letter_code
_entity_poly.pdbx_strand_id
1 'polypeptide(L)'
;KKYVISQMTDGNAPPLFVSGKDDLQRDVSSINSDRIKEIGMVKPEIVLLTWSVRGSNGVHDKKLAIEALSLTIKKIKKASPQSRLIVVGPVPEWNANLVKVISNYTSEFKKTPPIYMSYGLNDEIKGWDKYFDENVPKLGAEYISAYSALCNESGCLTRVGDGPDFVTAVDWGHLTKPGSDFLMKKLGHLIIR
;
A
#
# COMPACT_ATOMS: atom_id res chain seq x y z
N LYS A 1 -10.87 22.75 8.58
CA LYS A 1 -10.16 23.00 7.30
C LYS A 1 -10.87 22.24 6.20
N LYS A 2 -10.98 22.78 4.97
CA LYS A 2 -11.51 22.05 3.81
C LYS A 2 -10.33 21.37 3.12
N TYR A 3 -10.36 20.04 3.01
CA TYR A 3 -9.34 19.27 2.32
C TYR A 3 -9.80 18.97 0.89
N VAL A 4 -8.84 18.90 -0.03
CA VAL A 4 -9.05 18.41 -1.40
C VAL A 4 -8.15 17.20 -1.57
N ILE A 5 -8.72 16.10 -2.05
CA ILE A 5 -7.99 14.87 -2.34
C ILE A 5 -7.79 14.82 -3.85
N SER A 6 -6.52 14.81 -4.28
CA SER A 6 -6.13 14.58 -5.67
C SER A 6 -5.69 13.13 -5.83
N GLN A 7 -6.01 12.51 -6.96
CA GLN A 7 -5.65 11.12 -7.25
C GLN A 7 -5.08 10.98 -8.66
N MET A 8 -3.91 10.37 -8.76
CA MET A 8 -3.27 9.98 -10.01
C MET A 8 -2.70 8.57 -9.84
N THR A 9 -3.50 7.57 -10.17
CA THR A 9 -3.18 6.15 -9.96
C THR A 9 -3.60 5.34 -11.18
N ASP A 10 -2.75 4.42 -11.61
CA ASP A 10 -2.98 3.59 -12.78
C ASP A 10 -2.53 2.16 -12.47
N GLY A 11 -3.33 1.18 -12.90
CA GLY A 11 -3.04 -0.25 -12.67
C GLY A 11 -1.72 -0.67 -13.28
N ASN A 12 -0.95 -1.48 -12.54
CA ASN A 12 0.43 -1.85 -12.89
C ASN A 12 1.43 -0.68 -13.05
N ALA A 13 1.12 0.55 -12.64
CA ALA A 13 2.07 1.68 -12.73
C ALA A 13 2.50 2.18 -11.33
N PRO A 14 3.40 1.47 -10.62
CA PRO A 14 3.88 1.91 -9.31
C PRO A 14 4.56 3.29 -9.39
N PRO A 15 4.73 4.01 -8.27
CA PRO A 15 5.42 5.29 -8.22
C PRO A 15 6.95 5.11 -8.29
N LEU A 16 7.42 4.25 -9.18
CA LEU A 16 8.81 3.89 -9.42
C LEU A 16 9.13 4.11 -10.90
N PHE A 17 10.26 4.73 -11.20
CA PHE A 17 10.72 4.94 -12.59
C PHE A 17 11.36 3.65 -13.12
N VAL A 18 10.52 2.70 -13.50
CA VAL A 18 10.90 1.41 -14.07
C VAL A 18 10.61 1.36 -15.58
N SER A 19 11.33 0.49 -16.29
CA SER A 19 10.99 0.13 -17.66
C SER A 19 9.87 -0.90 -17.62
N GLY A 20 8.65 -0.50 -17.98
CA GLY A 20 7.46 -1.32 -17.87
C GLY A 20 6.25 -0.64 -18.47
N LYS A 21 5.17 -1.40 -18.64
CA LYS A 21 3.90 -0.90 -19.16
C LYS A 21 2.77 -1.05 -18.15
N ASP A 22 1.90 -0.07 -18.08
CA ASP A 22 0.64 -0.18 -17.33
C ASP A 22 -0.37 -1.10 -18.04
N ASP A 23 -1.55 -1.29 -17.46
CA ASP A 23 -2.60 -2.13 -18.04
C ASP A 23 -3.07 -1.64 -19.42
N LEU A 24 -2.95 -0.34 -19.69
CA LEU A 24 -3.30 0.31 -20.96
C LEU A 24 -2.13 0.42 -21.94
N GLN A 25 -1.03 -0.30 -21.69
CA GLN A 25 0.17 -0.36 -22.53
C GLN A 25 0.98 0.95 -22.65
N ARG A 26 0.76 1.90 -21.74
CA ARG A 26 1.51 3.15 -21.60
C ARG A 26 2.79 2.92 -20.80
N ASP A 27 3.83 3.68 -21.11
CA ASP A 27 5.11 3.60 -20.40
C ASP A 27 5.01 4.13 -18.96
N VAL A 28 5.41 3.29 -17.99
CA VAL A 28 5.30 3.61 -16.55
C VAL A 28 6.17 4.83 -16.18
N SER A 29 7.35 4.97 -16.78
CA SER A 29 8.23 6.11 -16.51
C SER A 29 7.67 7.44 -17.04
N SER A 30 6.96 7.42 -18.18
CA SER A 30 6.22 8.56 -18.72
C SER A 30 5.06 8.95 -17.80
N ILE A 31 4.24 7.98 -17.38
CA ILE A 31 3.12 8.22 -16.44
C ILE A 31 3.65 8.88 -15.16
N ASN A 32 4.75 8.36 -14.60
CA ASN A 32 5.36 8.94 -13.41
C ASN A 32 5.94 10.34 -13.65
N SER A 33 6.41 10.65 -14.85
CA SER A 33 6.85 12.01 -15.20
C SER A 33 5.70 13.01 -15.19
N ASP A 34 4.52 12.62 -15.70
CA ASP A 34 3.31 13.44 -15.65
C ASP A 34 2.84 13.67 -14.21
N ARG A 35 2.86 12.64 -13.36
CA ARG A 35 2.57 12.77 -11.92
C ARG A 35 3.50 13.78 -11.23
N ILE A 36 4.80 13.75 -11.53
CA ILE A 36 5.77 14.72 -10.97
C ILE A 36 5.48 16.14 -11.47
N LYS A 37 5.09 16.30 -12.74
CA LYS A 37 4.71 17.60 -13.31
C LYS A 37 3.51 18.19 -12.58
N GLU A 38 2.45 17.41 -12.37
CA GLU A 38 1.27 17.86 -11.63
C GLU A 38 1.60 18.25 -10.19
N ILE A 39 2.42 17.45 -9.49
CA ILE A 39 2.91 17.79 -8.14
C ILE A 39 3.62 19.14 -8.14
N GLY A 40 4.45 19.43 -9.15
CA GLY A 40 5.15 20.71 -9.26
C GLY A 40 4.25 21.90 -9.59
N MET A 41 3.13 21.67 -10.26
CA MET A 41 2.15 22.71 -10.59
C MET A 41 1.25 23.06 -9.39
N VAL A 42 0.72 22.04 -8.70
CA VAL A 42 -0.26 22.26 -7.62
C VAL A 42 0.39 22.39 -6.24
N LYS A 43 1.65 21.96 -6.09
CA LYS A 43 2.46 22.04 -4.86
C LYS A 43 1.67 21.60 -3.61
N PRO A 44 1.25 20.33 -3.55
CA PRO A 44 0.35 19.84 -2.50
C PRO A 44 1.03 19.87 -1.12
N GLU A 45 0.25 20.01 -0.04
CA GLU A 45 0.79 19.92 1.32
C GLU A 45 1.39 18.53 1.61
N ILE A 46 0.73 17.48 1.11
CA ILE A 46 1.08 16.08 1.34
C ILE A 46 1.07 15.35 -0.01
N VAL A 47 2.13 14.57 -0.26
CA VAL A 47 2.16 13.54 -1.29
C VAL A 47 2.16 12.18 -0.59
N LEU A 48 1.12 11.40 -0.83
CA LEU A 48 0.93 10.05 -0.27
C LEU A 48 1.16 9.01 -1.36
N LEU A 49 2.01 8.01 -1.12
CA LEU A 49 2.28 6.95 -2.09
C LEU A 49 2.37 5.56 -1.46
N THR A 50 2.02 4.56 -2.25
CA THR A 50 2.14 3.12 -1.94
C THR A 50 2.14 2.33 -3.27
N TRP A 51 2.46 1.05 -3.23
CA TRP A 51 2.36 0.15 -4.38
C TRP A 51 2.29 -1.33 -3.96
N SER A 52 1.89 -2.21 -4.88
CA SER A 52 2.00 -3.66 -4.70
C SER A 52 3.47 -4.08 -4.87
N VAL A 53 4.14 -4.42 -3.77
CA VAL A 53 5.59 -4.74 -3.73
C VAL A 53 5.94 -5.99 -4.54
N ARG A 54 4.97 -6.89 -4.75
CA ARG A 54 5.10 -8.11 -5.58
C ARG A 54 4.45 -7.98 -6.96
N GLY A 55 4.01 -6.77 -7.34
CA GLY A 55 3.43 -6.50 -8.66
C GLY A 55 4.42 -6.72 -9.81
N SER A 56 3.90 -6.82 -11.03
CA SER A 56 4.68 -7.11 -12.25
C SER A 56 5.76 -6.05 -12.53
N ASN A 57 5.41 -4.76 -12.38
CA ASN A 57 6.33 -3.63 -12.49
C ASN A 57 6.95 -3.24 -11.14
N GLY A 58 6.80 -4.08 -10.11
CA GLY A 58 7.49 -3.92 -8.82
C GLY A 58 8.96 -4.30 -8.91
N VAL A 59 9.78 -3.78 -7.98
CA VAL A 59 11.19 -4.18 -7.83
C VAL A 59 11.26 -5.17 -6.67
N HIS A 60 11.60 -6.43 -6.96
CA HIS A 60 11.47 -7.53 -5.99
C HIS A 60 12.67 -7.67 -5.04
N ASP A 61 13.82 -7.10 -5.40
CA ASP A 61 14.93 -6.93 -4.46
C ASP A 61 14.68 -5.69 -3.58
N LYS A 62 14.71 -5.88 -2.26
CA LYS A 62 14.35 -4.83 -1.29
C LYS A 62 15.30 -3.63 -1.36
N LYS A 63 16.59 -3.86 -1.58
CA LYS A 63 17.59 -2.81 -1.66
C LYS A 63 17.40 -2.01 -2.95
N LEU A 64 17.24 -2.69 -4.09
CA LEU A 64 16.96 -2.04 -5.36
C LEU A 64 15.62 -1.29 -5.34
N ALA A 65 14.61 -1.78 -4.61
CA ALA A 65 13.35 -1.07 -4.42
C ALA A 65 13.54 0.26 -3.67
N ILE A 66 14.37 0.28 -2.63
CA ILE A 66 14.75 1.52 -1.91
C ILE A 66 15.51 2.48 -2.82
N GLU A 67 16.40 1.99 -3.67
CA GLU A 67 17.13 2.81 -4.65
C GLU A 67 16.18 3.42 -5.70
N ALA A 68 15.25 2.62 -6.23
CA ALA A 68 14.21 3.08 -7.15
C ALA A 68 13.28 4.13 -6.50
N LEU A 69 12.85 3.89 -5.26
CA LEU A 69 12.04 4.84 -4.50
C LEU A 69 12.80 6.14 -4.21
N SER A 70 14.10 6.07 -3.92
CA SER A 70 14.97 7.24 -3.71
C SER A 70 14.95 8.19 -4.92
N LEU A 71 14.91 7.66 -6.14
CA LEU A 71 14.78 8.47 -7.35
C LEU A 71 13.44 9.22 -7.39
N THR A 72 12.33 8.55 -7.08
CA THR A 72 11.00 9.19 -7.01
C THR A 72 10.97 10.27 -5.93
N ILE A 73 11.46 9.98 -4.73
CA ILE A 73 11.55 10.94 -3.61
C ILE A 73 12.34 12.19 -4.02
N LYS A 74 13.50 12.03 -4.67
CA LYS A 74 14.31 13.15 -5.17
C LYS A 74 13.56 14.00 -6.18
N LYS A 75 12.82 13.38 -7.12
CA LYS A 75 12.01 14.09 -8.11
C LYS A 75 10.86 14.87 -7.47
N ILE A 76 10.15 14.27 -6.50
CA ILE A 76 9.08 14.95 -5.74
C ILE A 76 9.64 16.15 -4.98
N LYS A 77 10.71 15.97 -4.20
CA LYS A 77 11.34 17.05 -3.43
C LYS A 77 11.84 18.19 -4.30
N LYS A 78 12.32 17.90 -5.52
CA LYS A 78 12.70 18.93 -6.49
C LYS A 78 11.49 19.69 -7.04
N ALA A 79 10.40 18.99 -7.34
CA ALA A 79 9.19 19.59 -7.90
C ALA A 79 8.37 20.39 -6.87
N SER A 80 8.30 19.90 -5.63
CA SER A 80 7.57 20.54 -4.54
C SER A 80 8.33 20.39 -3.20
N PRO A 81 9.30 21.29 -2.92
CA PRO A 81 10.20 21.17 -1.76
C PRO A 81 9.52 21.23 -0.39
N GLN A 82 8.32 21.82 -0.32
CA GLN A 82 7.57 22.00 0.93
C GLN A 82 6.57 20.86 1.21
N SER A 83 6.35 19.96 0.24
CA SER A 83 5.43 18.84 0.43
C SER A 83 5.98 17.84 1.43
N ARG A 84 5.16 17.46 2.41
CA ARG A 84 5.40 16.27 3.21
C ARG A 84 5.23 15.04 2.32
N LEU A 85 6.21 14.15 2.36
CA LEU A 85 6.18 12.92 1.57
C LEU A 85 5.98 11.73 2.50
N ILE A 86 4.88 11.01 2.31
CA ILE A 86 4.47 9.90 3.16
C ILE A 86 4.36 8.64 2.31
N VAL A 87 5.10 7.61 2.70
CA VAL A 87 5.01 6.26 2.13
C VAL A 87 4.14 5.42 3.06
N VAL A 88 3.01 4.95 2.54
CA VAL A 88 2.19 3.95 3.25
C VAL A 88 2.70 2.58 2.85
N GLY A 89 3.13 1.81 3.84
CA GLY A 89 3.67 0.46 3.69
C GLY A 89 2.71 -0.52 3.04
N PRO A 90 3.19 -1.72 2.69
CA PRO A 90 2.35 -2.75 2.08
C PRO A 90 1.24 -3.18 3.04
N VAL A 91 0.07 -3.47 2.48
CA VAL A 91 -1.05 -4.10 3.20
C VAL A 91 -0.83 -5.61 3.28
N PRO A 92 -1.46 -6.31 4.24
CA PRO A 92 -1.37 -7.77 4.31
C PRO A 92 -1.88 -8.42 3.02
N GLU A 93 -1.16 -9.44 2.54
CA GLU A 93 -1.57 -10.22 1.38
C GLU A 93 -1.90 -11.66 1.79
N TRP A 94 -2.83 -12.28 1.08
CA TRP A 94 -3.29 -13.65 1.29
C TRP A 94 -2.90 -14.55 0.12
N ASN A 95 -2.80 -15.86 0.34
CA ASN A 95 -2.38 -16.81 -0.69
C ASN A 95 -3.47 -17.11 -1.75
N ALA A 96 -4.65 -16.52 -1.61
CA ALA A 96 -5.75 -16.50 -2.58
C ALA A 96 -6.66 -15.30 -2.26
N ASN A 97 -7.77 -15.15 -3.00
CA ASN A 97 -8.82 -14.20 -2.63
C ASN A 97 -9.25 -14.43 -1.17
N LEU A 98 -9.34 -13.37 -0.35
CA LEU A 98 -9.60 -13.51 1.09
C LEU A 98 -10.89 -14.27 1.39
N VAL A 99 -11.96 -14.03 0.63
CA VAL A 99 -13.22 -14.78 0.77
C VAL A 99 -13.02 -16.29 0.55
N LYS A 100 -12.16 -16.67 -0.40
CA LYS A 100 -11.79 -18.07 -0.64
C LYS A 100 -10.97 -18.65 0.51
N VAL A 101 -10.04 -17.88 1.08
CA VAL A 101 -9.27 -18.27 2.27
C VAL A 101 -10.19 -18.54 3.46
N ILE A 102 -11.14 -17.64 3.72
CA ILE A 102 -12.16 -17.78 4.78
C ILE A 102 -13.03 -19.02 4.54
N SER A 103 -13.46 -19.26 3.30
CA SER A 103 -14.22 -20.45 2.94
C SER A 103 -13.42 -21.73 3.19
N ASN A 104 -12.15 -21.77 2.79
CA ASN A 104 -11.29 -22.93 2.99
C ASN A 104 -11.11 -23.23 4.49
N TYR A 105 -10.84 -22.20 5.31
CA TYR A 105 -10.77 -22.34 6.77
C TYR A 105 -12.05 -22.94 7.35
N THR A 106 -13.21 -22.42 6.94
CA THR A 106 -14.51 -22.89 7.43
C THR A 106 -14.76 -24.34 7.02
N SER A 107 -14.41 -24.71 5.78
CA SER A 107 -14.50 -26.09 5.30
C SER A 107 -13.58 -27.05 6.04
N GLU A 108 -12.37 -26.63 6.39
CA GLU A 108 -11.35 -27.45 7.07
C GLU A 108 -11.67 -27.62 8.56
N PHE A 109 -11.92 -26.52 9.28
CA PHE A 109 -12.08 -26.52 10.74
C PHE A 109 -13.53 -26.56 11.22
N LYS A 110 -14.51 -26.53 10.30
CA LYS A 110 -15.96 -26.54 10.60
C LYS A 110 -16.39 -25.43 11.57
N LYS A 111 -15.71 -24.28 11.53
CA LYS A 111 -15.98 -23.11 12.37
C LYS A 111 -15.62 -21.82 11.65
N THR A 112 -16.23 -20.72 12.05
CA THR A 112 -15.89 -19.38 11.54
C THR A 112 -14.46 -19.00 11.96
N PRO A 113 -13.63 -18.45 11.05
CA PRO A 113 -12.28 -18.01 11.41
C PRO A 113 -12.29 -16.86 12.44
N PRO A 114 -11.23 -16.75 13.25
CA PRO A 114 -11.04 -15.58 14.11
C PRO A 114 -10.95 -14.29 13.29
N ILE A 115 -11.20 -13.14 13.93
CA ILE A 115 -11.16 -11.82 13.26
C ILE A 115 -9.74 -11.52 12.76
N TYR A 116 -8.73 -11.84 13.57
CA TYR A 116 -7.31 -11.84 13.19
C TYR A 116 -6.85 -13.28 12.97
N MET A 117 -6.20 -13.54 11.84
CA MET A 117 -5.86 -14.89 11.41
C MET A 117 -4.54 -14.93 10.64
N SER A 118 -3.78 -16.01 10.81
CA SER A 118 -2.56 -16.31 10.05
C SER A 118 -2.76 -17.39 8.97
N TYR A 119 -3.86 -18.16 9.03
CA TYR A 119 -4.18 -19.15 7.99
C TYR A 119 -4.27 -18.50 6.60
N GLY A 120 -3.46 -18.97 5.66
CA GLY A 120 -3.42 -18.45 4.29
C GLY A 120 -2.83 -17.04 4.16
N LEU A 121 -2.21 -16.49 5.21
CA LEU A 121 -1.50 -15.22 5.17
C LEU A 121 -0.16 -15.39 4.43
N ASN A 122 0.25 -14.38 3.68
CA ASN A 122 1.56 -14.33 3.04
C ASN A 122 2.60 -13.70 3.99
N ASP A 123 3.58 -14.49 4.42
CA ASP A 123 4.58 -14.07 5.41
C ASP A 123 5.66 -13.12 4.85
N GLU A 124 5.80 -12.99 3.53
CA GLU A 124 6.83 -12.12 2.93
C GLU A 124 6.55 -10.64 3.20
N ILE A 125 5.27 -10.27 3.30
CA ILE A 125 4.83 -8.88 3.45
C ILE A 125 5.34 -8.26 4.75
N LYS A 126 5.36 -9.02 5.85
CA LYS A 126 5.92 -8.56 7.12
C LYS A 126 7.39 -8.16 6.99
N GLY A 127 8.15 -8.92 6.19
CA GLY A 127 9.55 -8.63 5.91
C GLY A 127 9.76 -7.38 5.06
N TRP A 128 8.84 -7.11 4.12
CA TRP A 128 8.83 -5.86 3.35
C TRP A 128 8.50 -4.65 4.22
N ASP A 129 7.45 -4.74 5.03
CA ASP A 129 7.02 -3.67 5.92
C ASP A 129 8.14 -3.25 6.88
N LYS A 130 8.75 -4.22 7.56
CA LYS A 130 9.88 -3.97 8.46
C LYS A 130 11.05 -3.30 7.73
N TYR A 131 11.40 -3.80 6.54
CA TYR A 131 12.52 -3.24 5.78
C TYR A 131 12.27 -1.80 5.35
N PHE A 132 11.05 -1.45 4.98
CA PHE A 132 10.70 -0.08 4.62
C PHE A 132 10.62 0.84 5.82
N ASP A 133 10.10 0.40 6.95
CA ASP A 133 10.09 1.16 8.21
C ASP A 133 11.51 1.61 8.60
N GLU A 134 12.48 0.70 8.45
CA GLU A 134 13.88 0.99 8.76
C GLU A 134 14.58 1.89 7.74
N ASN A 135 14.16 1.92 6.46
CA ASN A 135 14.96 2.49 5.37
C ASN A 135 14.31 3.69 4.65
N VAL A 136 12.98 3.79 4.59
CA VAL A 136 12.29 4.94 3.99
C VAL A 136 12.60 6.25 4.73
N PRO A 137 12.61 6.30 6.09
CA PRO A 137 12.96 7.52 6.82
C PRO A 137 14.35 8.07 6.47
N LYS A 138 15.31 7.19 6.14
CA LYS A 138 16.68 7.59 5.74
C LYS A 138 16.71 8.32 4.39
N LEU A 139 15.67 8.18 3.56
CA LEU A 139 15.50 8.94 2.31
C LEU A 139 14.85 10.33 2.55
N GLY A 140 14.50 10.62 3.81
CA GLY A 140 13.80 11.83 4.23
C GLY A 140 12.33 11.86 3.80
N ALA A 141 11.66 10.71 3.81
CA ALA A 141 10.20 10.60 3.70
C ALA A 141 9.65 9.98 4.99
N GLU A 142 8.41 10.30 5.35
CA GLU A 142 7.71 9.64 6.45
C GLU A 142 7.28 8.23 6.01
N TYR A 143 7.36 7.25 6.91
CA TYR A 143 6.83 5.91 6.69
C TYR A 143 5.67 5.64 7.65
N ILE A 144 4.60 5.02 7.14
CA ILE A 144 3.48 4.57 7.94
C ILE A 144 3.20 3.10 7.61
N SER A 145 3.33 2.21 8.60
CA SER A 145 3.07 0.78 8.44
C SER A 145 1.58 0.47 8.37
N ALA A 146 1.06 0.20 7.16
CA ALA A 146 -0.29 -0.31 6.98
C ALA A 146 -0.42 -1.75 7.51
N TYR A 147 0.64 -2.56 7.36
CA TYR A 147 0.70 -3.92 7.88
C TYR A 147 0.47 -3.94 9.39
N SER A 148 1.21 -3.15 10.17
CA SER A 148 1.06 -3.07 11.63
C SER A 148 -0.28 -2.50 12.07
N ALA A 149 -0.94 -1.69 11.23
CA ALA A 149 -2.29 -1.19 11.50
C ALA A 149 -3.37 -2.27 11.34
N LEU A 150 -3.13 -3.25 10.46
CA LEU A 150 -4.05 -4.32 10.10
C LEU A 150 -3.70 -5.67 10.74
N CYS A 151 -2.56 -5.80 11.41
CA CYS A 151 -2.08 -7.05 11.99
C CYS A 151 -1.70 -6.90 13.47
N ASN A 152 -1.73 -8.03 14.17
CA ASN A 152 -1.25 -8.19 15.54
C ASN A 152 -0.60 -9.57 15.71
N GLU A 153 -0.34 -9.97 16.95
CA GLU A 153 0.30 -11.26 17.27
C GLU A 153 -0.52 -12.49 16.82
N SER A 154 -1.84 -12.35 16.64
CA SER A 154 -2.73 -13.43 16.18
C SER A 154 -2.84 -13.52 14.65
N GLY A 155 -2.17 -12.65 13.90
CA GLY A 155 -2.21 -12.57 12.44
C GLY A 155 -2.82 -11.25 11.96
N CYS A 156 -3.46 -11.26 10.79
CA CYS A 156 -3.98 -10.06 10.16
C CYS A 156 -5.51 -10.05 10.08
N LEU A 157 -6.08 -8.85 10.07
CA LEU A 157 -7.51 -8.60 10.11
C LEU A 157 -8.19 -9.13 8.84
N THR A 158 -9.12 -10.06 9.01
CA THR A 158 -9.88 -10.69 7.91
C THR A 158 -11.17 -9.95 7.60
N ARG A 159 -11.84 -9.40 8.62
CA ARG A 159 -13.14 -8.71 8.51
C ARG A 159 -13.35 -7.71 9.64
N VAL A 160 -14.20 -6.72 9.40
CA VAL A 160 -14.57 -5.67 10.37
C VAL A 160 -16.02 -5.79 10.87
N GLY A 161 -16.71 -6.86 10.48
CA GLY A 161 -18.10 -7.16 10.80
C GLY A 161 -18.43 -8.58 10.34
N ASP A 162 -19.70 -8.97 10.44
CA ASP A 162 -20.15 -10.32 10.10
C ASP A 162 -20.61 -10.43 8.65
N GLY A 163 -20.16 -11.49 7.96
CA GLY A 163 -20.52 -11.76 6.57
C GLY A 163 -19.50 -11.30 5.54
N PRO A 164 -19.70 -11.66 4.26
CA PRO A 164 -18.74 -11.42 3.18
C PRO A 164 -18.56 -9.93 2.84
N ASP A 165 -19.56 -9.08 3.10
CA ASP A 165 -19.50 -7.66 2.80
C ASP A 165 -18.50 -6.88 3.68
N PHE A 166 -18.05 -7.49 4.77
CA PHE A 166 -17.15 -6.86 5.74
C PHE A 166 -15.72 -7.39 5.69
N VAL A 167 -15.37 -8.24 4.71
CA VAL A 167 -13.99 -8.69 4.52
C VAL A 167 -13.08 -7.52 4.17
N THR A 168 -11.80 -7.60 4.53
CA THR A 168 -10.85 -6.48 4.40
C THR A 168 -10.20 -6.38 3.03
N ALA A 169 -10.17 -7.46 2.24
CA ALA A 169 -9.58 -7.51 0.90
C ALA A 169 -10.54 -8.15 -0.13
N VAL A 170 -10.57 -7.57 -1.33
CA VAL A 170 -11.35 -8.01 -2.49
C VAL A 170 -10.77 -9.32 -3.04
N ASP A 171 -9.47 -9.31 -3.29
CA ASP A 171 -8.69 -10.42 -3.80
C ASP A 171 -7.62 -10.82 -2.77
N TRP A 172 -6.38 -11.02 -3.20
CA TRP A 172 -5.28 -11.33 -2.29
C TRP A 172 -4.85 -10.12 -1.45
N GLY A 173 -5.17 -8.86 -1.82
CA GLY A 173 -4.66 -7.70 -1.09
C GLY A 173 -5.30 -6.34 -1.38
N HIS A 174 -6.08 -6.16 -2.46
CA HIS A 174 -6.77 -4.89 -2.69
C HIS A 174 -7.83 -4.66 -1.61
N LEU A 175 -7.69 -3.57 -0.84
CA LEU A 175 -8.60 -3.29 0.25
C LEU A 175 -10.03 -3.08 -0.24
N THR A 176 -10.99 -3.72 0.42
CA THR A 176 -12.40 -3.35 0.29
C THR A 176 -12.66 -1.98 0.90
N LYS A 177 -13.85 -1.41 0.67
CA LYS A 177 -14.27 -0.18 1.36
C LYS A 177 -14.17 -0.33 2.90
N PRO A 178 -14.75 -1.37 3.55
CA PRO A 178 -14.60 -1.55 4.99
C PRO A 178 -13.14 -1.71 5.46
N GLY A 179 -12.30 -2.40 4.67
CA GLY A 179 -10.86 -2.53 4.97
C GLY A 179 -10.13 -1.19 4.92
N SER A 180 -10.38 -0.38 3.89
CA SER A 180 -9.82 0.96 3.74
C SER A 180 -10.31 1.93 4.81
N ASP A 181 -11.62 1.91 5.13
CA ASP A 181 -12.21 2.72 6.19
C ASP A 181 -11.57 2.39 7.55
N PHE A 182 -11.35 1.11 7.87
CA PHE A 182 -10.67 0.68 9.08
C PHE A 182 -9.21 1.17 9.13
N LEU A 183 -8.47 1.00 8.04
CA LEU A 183 -7.08 1.43 7.95
C LEU A 183 -6.95 2.95 8.15
N MET A 184 -7.77 3.74 7.46
CA MET A 184 -7.72 5.20 7.57
C MET A 184 -8.19 5.70 8.92
N LYS A 185 -9.12 5.01 9.60
CA LYS A 185 -9.48 5.31 10.99
C LYS A 185 -8.27 5.14 11.94
N LYS A 186 -7.39 4.17 11.67
CA LYS A 186 -6.16 3.96 12.45
C LYS A 186 -5.08 4.99 12.13
N LEU A 187 -4.90 5.34 10.86
CA LEU A 187 -3.73 6.09 10.39
C LEU A 187 -3.99 7.58 10.12
N GLY A 188 -5.24 8.02 10.03
CA GLY A 188 -5.59 9.38 9.60
C GLY A 188 -4.93 10.48 10.42
N HIS A 189 -4.80 10.28 11.74
CA HIS A 189 -4.16 11.23 12.66
C HIS A 189 -2.65 11.40 12.44
N LEU A 190 -1.99 10.45 11.76
CA LEU A 190 -0.58 10.56 11.40
C LEU A 190 -0.38 11.40 10.12
N ILE A 191 -1.39 11.41 9.26
CA ILE A 191 -1.39 12.11 7.96
C ILE A 191 -1.83 13.56 8.17
N ILE A 192 -3.03 13.75 8.72
CA ILE A 192 -3.62 15.05 9.01
C ILE A 192 -3.30 15.40 10.46
N ARG A 193 -2.37 16.34 10.64
CA ARG A 193 -1.96 16.89 11.94
C ARG A 193 -2.69 18.19 12.25
#